data_AF-A0A6I6AH74-F1
#
_entry.id   AF-A0A6I6AH74-F1
#
_cell.length_a   1.000
_cell.length_b   1.000
_cell.length_c   1.000
_cell.angle_alpha   90.00
_cell.angle_beta   90.00
_cell.angle_gamma   90.00
#
_symmetry.space_group_name_H-M   'P 1'
#
loop_
_entity.id
_entity.type
_entity.pdbx_description
1 polymer ?
#
loop_
_entity_poly.entity_id
_entity_poly.type
_entity_poly.pdbx_seq_one_letter_code
_entity_poly.pdbx_strand_id
1 'polypeptide(L)'
;MKIIHICGYSAVGKHHLIRKLKQANPKALDKLTAQQKYFVNRFGLVGNCKYPDPVSTQLKRDLSHLKKDIDSLIESRDGSCDTIVHHWQFSSTAISAYVREKDPTIKQNTVLIWVDPTIHIRNAVTNRTNLHYSRWSVDSLKNAFRKTFRCIVYSATEAAGLETPQSYELIDLAPAVELLPEINVSVVTPISQNLYGDVDTESLVSILCGNSL
;
A
#
# COMPACT_ATOMS: atom_id res chain seq x y z
N MET A 1 15.78 -9.97 -3.64
CA MET A 1 14.60 -9.84 -2.75
C MET A 1 13.63 -8.81 -3.31
N LYS A 2 12.34 -8.90 -2.99
CA LYS A 2 11.32 -7.89 -3.31
C LYS A 2 10.61 -7.44 -2.04
N ILE A 3 10.25 -6.17 -1.96
CA ILE A 3 9.36 -5.63 -0.92
C ILE A 3 8.09 -5.09 -1.56
N ILE A 4 6.94 -5.48 -1.01
CA ILE A 4 5.62 -4.97 -1.38
C ILE A 4 5.10 -4.15 -0.21
N HIS A 5 4.90 -2.86 -0.46
CA HIS A 5 4.36 -1.91 0.51
C HIS A 5 2.85 -1.77 0.31
N ILE A 6 2.05 -2.21 1.28
CA ILE A 6 0.59 -2.04 1.25
C ILE A 6 0.21 -0.82 2.08
N CYS A 7 -0.33 0.19 1.41
CA CYS A 7 -0.64 1.49 1.99
C CYS A 7 -2.07 1.92 1.64
N GLY A 8 -2.52 3.00 2.27
CA GLY A 8 -3.88 3.52 2.16
C GLY A 8 -4.36 4.09 3.47
N TYR A 9 -5.48 4.81 3.44
CA TYR A 9 -6.08 5.34 4.65
C TYR A 9 -6.60 4.21 5.56
N SER A 10 -6.95 4.52 6.80
CA SER A 10 -7.35 3.49 7.75
C SER A 10 -8.74 2.91 7.39
N ALA A 11 -8.98 1.64 7.75
CA ALA A 11 -10.17 0.87 7.39
C ALA A 11 -10.44 0.57 5.89
N VAL A 12 -9.54 0.85 4.96
CA VAL A 12 -9.69 0.51 3.50
C VAL A 12 -9.59 -0.98 3.14
N GLY A 13 -9.46 -1.88 4.12
CA GLY A 13 -9.29 -3.31 3.84
C GLY A 13 -7.84 -3.80 3.76
N LYS A 14 -6.82 -3.01 4.14
CA LYS A 14 -5.41 -3.47 4.19
C LYS A 14 -5.22 -4.81 4.91
N HIS A 15 -5.76 -4.93 6.13
CA HIS A 15 -5.69 -6.18 6.91
C HIS A 15 -6.36 -7.35 6.18
N HIS A 16 -7.45 -7.07 5.47
CA HIS A 16 -8.13 -8.07 4.67
C HIS A 16 -7.27 -8.56 3.50
N LEU A 17 -6.63 -7.62 2.76
CA LEU A 17 -5.67 -7.95 1.70
C LEU A 17 -4.52 -8.80 2.25
N ILE A 18 -3.89 -8.39 3.34
CA ILE A 18 -2.76 -9.12 3.95
C ILE A 18 -3.17 -10.53 4.35
N ARG A 19 -4.35 -10.70 4.93
CA ARG A 19 -4.88 -12.04 5.26
C ARG A 19 -5.02 -12.91 4.01
N LYS A 20 -5.49 -12.35 2.90
CA LYS A 20 -5.59 -13.07 1.61
C LYS A 20 -4.22 -13.41 1.03
N LEU A 21 -3.25 -12.49 1.10
CA LEU A 21 -1.87 -12.73 0.65
C LEU A 21 -1.18 -13.82 1.48
N LYS A 22 -1.37 -13.84 2.81
CA LYS A 22 -0.86 -14.92 3.69
C LYS A 22 -1.37 -16.30 3.30
N GLN A 23 -2.59 -16.39 2.75
CA GLN A 23 -3.18 -17.64 2.25
C GLN A 23 -2.65 -18.04 0.87
N ALA A 24 -2.06 -17.11 0.12
CA ALA A 24 -1.56 -17.31 -1.23
C ALA A 24 -0.06 -17.67 -1.18
N ASN A 25 0.26 -18.89 -0.73
CA ASN A 25 1.65 -19.36 -0.64
C ASN A 25 2.20 -19.70 -2.05
N PRO A 26 3.11 -18.89 -2.62
CA PRO A 26 3.55 -19.06 -4.01
C PRO A 26 4.46 -20.28 -4.21
N LYS A 27 4.94 -20.95 -3.15
CA LYS A 27 5.71 -22.20 -3.28
C LYS A 27 4.86 -23.42 -3.66
N ALA A 28 3.54 -23.32 -3.51
CA ALA A 28 2.62 -24.42 -3.77
C ALA A 28 1.58 -24.03 -4.84
N LEU A 29 2.02 -23.35 -5.90
CA LEU A 29 1.16 -22.81 -6.96
C LEU A 29 0.10 -23.80 -7.44
N ASP A 30 0.45 -25.06 -7.66
CA ASP A 30 -0.48 -26.09 -8.17
C ASP A 30 -1.60 -26.43 -7.18
N LYS A 31 -1.37 -26.26 -5.88
CA LYS A 31 -2.33 -26.55 -4.80
C LYS A 31 -3.23 -25.35 -4.47
N LEU A 32 -2.99 -24.19 -5.07
CA LEU A 32 -3.75 -22.97 -4.82
C LEU A 32 -5.08 -22.97 -5.58
N THR A 33 -6.12 -22.46 -4.93
CA THR A 33 -7.39 -22.10 -5.58
C THR A 33 -7.18 -21.00 -6.64
N ALA A 34 -8.11 -20.85 -7.58
CA ALA A 34 -8.06 -19.78 -8.59
C ALA A 34 -7.92 -18.38 -7.95
N GLN A 35 -8.62 -18.13 -6.83
CA GLN A 35 -8.52 -16.87 -6.09
C GLN A 35 -7.11 -16.67 -5.50
N GLN A 36 -6.51 -17.69 -4.89
CA GLN A 36 -5.15 -17.58 -4.36
C GLN A 36 -4.12 -17.37 -5.48
N LYS A 37 -4.26 -18.08 -6.61
CA LYS A 37 -3.42 -17.88 -7.80
C LYS A 37 -3.51 -16.46 -8.33
N TYR A 38 -4.71 -15.89 -8.36
CA TYR A 38 -4.91 -14.48 -8.70
C TYR A 38 -4.10 -13.54 -7.78
N PHE A 39 -4.12 -13.76 -6.46
CA PHE A 39 -3.32 -12.94 -5.53
C PHE A 39 -1.81 -13.10 -5.71
N VAL A 40 -1.32 -14.32 -5.94
CA VAL A 40 0.10 -14.56 -6.25
C VAL A 40 0.52 -13.77 -7.49
N ASN A 41 -0.24 -13.91 -8.58
CA ASN A 41 0.09 -13.30 -9.86
C ASN A 41 -0.05 -11.77 -9.82
N ARG A 42 -1.17 -11.25 -9.27
CA ARG A 42 -1.46 -9.81 -9.27
C ARG A 42 -0.45 -9.01 -8.46
N PHE A 43 0.00 -9.55 -7.32
CA PHE A 43 0.95 -8.85 -6.45
C PHE A 43 2.40 -9.27 -6.71
N GLY A 44 2.60 -10.27 -7.58
CA GLY A 44 3.91 -10.83 -7.91
C GLY A 44 4.61 -11.36 -6.65
N LEU A 45 3.92 -12.21 -5.89
CA LEU A 45 4.48 -12.92 -4.74
C LEU A 45 5.41 -14.02 -5.27
N VAL A 46 6.63 -14.07 -4.75
CA VAL A 46 7.62 -15.09 -5.14
C VAL A 46 8.19 -15.76 -3.90
N GLY A 47 8.43 -17.07 -4.02
CA GLY A 47 9.14 -17.88 -3.03
C GLY A 47 8.65 -17.73 -1.59
N ASN A 48 9.57 -17.59 -0.65
CA ASN A 48 9.26 -17.39 0.76
C ASN A 48 8.75 -15.96 1.03
N CYS A 49 7.49 -15.84 1.43
CA CYS A 49 6.90 -14.56 1.82
C CYS A 49 6.97 -14.34 3.34
N LYS A 50 7.44 -13.18 3.77
CA LYS A 50 7.43 -12.73 5.17
C LYS A 50 6.51 -11.53 5.34
N TYR A 51 5.86 -11.45 6.49
CA TYR A 51 4.85 -10.43 6.80
C TYR A 51 5.16 -9.80 8.15
N PRO A 52 6.06 -8.83 8.22
CA PRO A 52 6.31 -8.05 9.43
C PRO A 52 5.00 -7.44 9.95
N ASP A 53 4.91 -7.26 11.27
CA ASP A 53 3.74 -6.63 11.89
C ASP A 53 3.62 -5.15 11.45
N PRO A 54 2.41 -4.58 11.51
CA PRO A 54 2.22 -3.17 11.17
C PRO A 54 3.02 -2.21 12.06
N VAL A 55 3.46 -1.11 11.45
CA VAL A 55 3.75 0.12 12.18
C VAL A 55 2.42 0.77 12.57
N SER A 56 2.17 0.89 13.87
CA SER A 56 0.94 1.46 14.41
C SER A 56 1.20 2.14 15.75
N THR A 57 0.62 3.32 15.92
CA THR A 57 0.61 4.05 17.20
C THR A 57 -0.11 3.25 18.30
N GLN A 58 -1.09 2.42 17.95
CA GLN A 58 -1.81 1.56 18.89
C GLN A 58 -0.95 0.40 19.40
N LEU A 59 -0.07 -0.14 18.54
CA LEU A 59 0.84 -1.24 18.91
C LEU A 59 2.17 -0.73 19.47
N LYS A 60 2.35 0.58 19.61
CA LYS A 60 3.61 1.24 20.01
C LYS A 60 4.83 0.76 19.21
N ARG A 61 4.64 0.26 17.99
CA ARG A 61 5.76 -0.07 17.10
C ARG A 61 6.04 1.14 16.25
N ASP A 62 7.20 1.73 16.50
CA ASP A 62 7.71 2.82 15.70
C ASP A 62 8.45 2.30 14.46
N LEU A 63 8.89 3.24 13.63
CA LEU A 63 9.66 2.95 12.42
C LEU A 63 10.98 2.22 12.72
N SER A 64 11.58 2.42 13.90
CA SER A 64 12.88 1.82 14.23
C SER A 64 12.80 0.31 14.36
N HIS A 65 11.71 -0.20 14.94
CA HIS A 65 11.45 -1.64 15.01
C HIS A 65 11.28 -2.26 13.62
N LEU A 66 10.54 -1.60 12.74
CA LEU A 66 10.37 -2.09 11.37
C LEU A 66 11.70 -2.12 10.61
N LYS A 67 12.55 -1.10 10.77
CA LYS A 67 13.89 -1.09 10.15
C LYS A 67 14.73 -2.29 10.59
N LYS A 68 14.74 -2.60 11.89
CA LYS A 68 15.42 -3.78 12.44
C LYS A 68 14.87 -5.10 11.88
N ASP A 69 13.55 -5.23 11.79
CA ASP A 69 12.92 -6.42 11.20
C ASP A 69 13.33 -6.58 9.73
N ILE A 70 13.33 -5.50 8.96
CA ILE A 70 13.77 -5.51 7.56
C ILE A 70 15.26 -5.85 7.45
N ASP A 71 16.13 -5.23 8.25
CA ASP A 71 17.56 -5.54 8.27
C ASP A 71 17.81 -7.03 8.50
N SER A 72 17.17 -7.59 9.53
CA SER A 72 17.31 -9.01 9.86
C SER A 72 16.87 -9.91 8.71
N LEU A 73 15.81 -9.52 7.99
CA LEU A 73 15.31 -10.27 6.84
C LEU A 73 16.25 -10.15 5.63
N ILE A 74 16.79 -8.96 5.35
CA ILE A 74 17.75 -8.73 4.26
C ILE A 74 19.07 -9.48 4.53
N GLU A 75 19.55 -9.43 5.77
CA GLU A 75 20.84 -10.01 6.18
C GLU A 75 20.78 -11.54 6.33
N SER A 76 19.57 -12.13 6.41
CA SER A 76 19.39 -13.59 6.41
C SER A 76 19.82 -14.20 5.07
N ARG A 77 21.08 -14.65 4.99
CA ARG A 77 21.68 -15.25 3.77
C ARG A 77 21.25 -16.70 3.48
N ASP A 78 20.27 -17.21 4.21
CA ASP A 78 19.81 -18.61 4.12
C ASP A 78 18.69 -18.83 3.09
N GLY A 79 18.33 -17.80 2.31
CA GLY A 79 17.22 -17.89 1.36
C GLY A 79 15.85 -18.00 2.03
N SER A 80 15.74 -17.60 3.31
CA SER A 80 14.49 -17.69 4.07
C SER A 80 13.44 -16.66 3.67
N CYS A 81 13.78 -15.66 2.84
CA CYS A 81 12.86 -14.61 2.41
C CYS A 81 13.13 -14.13 0.98
N ASP A 82 12.15 -14.31 0.10
CA ASP A 82 12.18 -13.80 -1.27
C ASP A 82 11.34 -12.53 -1.42
N THR A 83 10.19 -12.49 -0.70
CA THR A 83 9.25 -11.36 -0.70
C THR A 83 8.92 -10.92 0.72
N ILE A 84 9.08 -9.63 1.02
CA ILE A 84 8.56 -9.01 2.24
C ILE A 84 7.27 -8.27 1.87
N VAL A 85 6.18 -8.55 2.59
CA VAL A 85 4.92 -7.81 2.46
C VAL A 85 4.70 -7.03 3.74
N HIS A 86 4.90 -5.72 3.65
CA HIS A 86 4.78 -4.81 4.77
C HIS A 86 3.55 -3.92 4.57
N HIS A 87 2.88 -3.54 5.65
CA HIS A 87 1.78 -2.59 5.59
C HIS A 87 1.92 -1.46 6.59
N TRP A 88 1.61 -0.25 6.12
CA TRP A 88 1.85 0.98 6.86
C TRP A 88 0.61 1.89 6.87
N GLN A 89 0.47 2.64 7.97
CA GLN A 89 -0.46 3.75 8.13
C GLN A 89 0.27 5.09 8.16
N PHE A 90 0.15 5.87 7.07
CA PHE A 90 0.28 7.34 6.92
C PHE A 90 1.51 8.11 7.47
N SER A 91 2.26 7.65 8.48
CA SER A 91 3.23 8.50 9.22
C SER A 91 4.75 8.19 9.12
N SER A 92 5.22 7.26 8.30
CA SER A 92 6.64 6.97 8.07
C SER A 92 7.02 6.82 6.58
N THR A 93 7.13 7.95 5.88
CA THR A 93 7.70 8.04 4.52
C THR A 93 9.09 7.40 4.40
N ALA A 94 9.78 7.32 5.54
CA ALA A 94 11.17 6.90 5.65
C ALA A 94 11.47 5.41 5.41
N ILE A 95 10.48 4.52 5.23
CA ILE A 95 10.82 3.09 5.02
C ILE A 95 11.28 2.77 3.60
N SER A 96 10.65 3.36 2.58
CA SER A 96 11.00 3.07 1.18
C SER A 96 12.36 3.66 0.81
N ALA A 97 12.64 4.88 1.25
CA ALA A 97 13.95 5.52 1.12
C ALA A 97 15.03 4.72 1.87
N TYR A 98 14.74 4.29 3.11
CA TYR A 98 15.66 3.47 3.91
C TYR A 98 16.07 2.16 3.23
N VAL A 99 15.12 1.43 2.64
CA VAL A 99 15.41 0.17 1.94
C VAL A 99 16.38 0.40 0.78
N ARG A 100 16.17 1.47 -0.01
CA ARG A 100 17.07 1.82 -1.12
C ARG A 100 18.49 2.10 -0.62
N GLU A 101 18.63 2.88 0.44
CA GLU A 101 19.93 3.21 1.03
C GLU A 101 20.65 1.98 1.57
N LYS A 102 19.89 1.05 2.17
CA LYS A 102 20.43 -0.18 2.75
C LYS A 102 20.88 -1.17 1.66
N ASP A 103 20.04 -1.40 0.65
CA ASP A 103 20.35 -2.27 -0.49
C ASP A 103 19.56 -1.83 -1.74
N PRO A 104 20.22 -1.13 -2.70
CA PRO A 104 19.56 -0.62 -3.89
C PRO A 104 19.12 -1.72 -4.87
N THR A 105 19.56 -2.96 -4.69
CA THR A 105 19.15 -4.09 -5.55
C THR A 105 17.77 -4.62 -5.22
N ILE A 106 17.22 -4.24 -4.06
CA ILE A 106 15.89 -4.67 -3.61
C ILE A 106 14.81 -3.96 -4.43
N LYS A 107 14.02 -4.75 -5.16
CA LYS A 107 12.87 -4.23 -5.91
C LYS A 107 11.74 -3.85 -4.95
N GLN A 108 11.27 -2.62 -5.04
CA GLN A 108 10.15 -2.12 -4.23
C GLN A 108 8.93 -1.90 -5.13
N ASN A 109 7.76 -2.34 -4.67
CA ASN A 109 6.47 -2.07 -5.30
C ASN A 109 5.50 -1.54 -4.24
N THR A 110 4.79 -0.47 -4.55
CA THR A 110 3.81 0.11 -3.62
C THR A 110 2.41 -0.12 -4.14
N VAL A 111 1.53 -0.59 -3.26
CA VAL A 111 0.11 -0.83 -3.51
C VAL A 111 -0.68 0.11 -2.62
N LEU A 112 -1.27 1.14 -3.22
CA LEU A 112 -2.17 2.06 -2.56
C LEU A 112 -3.61 1.55 -2.70
N ILE A 113 -4.21 1.15 -1.58
CA ILE A 113 -5.62 0.75 -1.56
C ILE A 113 -6.49 2.00 -1.39
N TRP A 114 -7.40 2.18 -2.33
CA TRP A 114 -8.49 3.14 -2.29
C TRP A 114 -9.83 2.43 -2.12
N VAL A 115 -10.77 3.10 -1.46
CA VAL A 115 -12.18 2.70 -1.43
C VAL A 115 -12.98 3.97 -1.61
N ASP A 116 -13.99 3.92 -2.49
CA ASP A 116 -14.94 5.01 -2.69
C ASP A 116 -15.49 5.50 -1.33
N PRO A 117 -15.34 6.80 -1.00
CA PRO A 117 -15.79 7.34 0.27
C PRO A 117 -17.27 7.09 0.59
N THR A 118 -18.14 7.09 -0.42
CA THR A 118 -19.58 6.84 -0.26
C THR A 118 -19.82 5.39 0.11
N ILE A 119 -19.16 4.45 -0.59
CA ILE A 119 -19.19 3.02 -0.26
C ILE A 119 -18.59 2.79 1.14
N HIS A 120 -17.52 3.49 1.47
CA HIS A 120 -16.83 3.37 2.75
C HIS A 120 -17.72 3.81 3.92
N ILE A 121 -18.31 5.00 3.85
CA ILE A 121 -19.25 5.51 4.86
C ILE A 121 -20.44 4.58 4.99
N ARG A 122 -21.06 4.18 3.86
CA ARG A 122 -22.17 3.23 3.85
C ARG A 122 -21.78 1.96 4.60
N ASN A 123 -20.71 1.28 4.18
CA ASN A 123 -20.30 0.02 4.81
C ASN A 123 -19.93 0.17 6.30
N ALA A 124 -19.31 1.29 6.70
CA ALA A 124 -18.97 1.55 8.10
C ALA A 124 -20.22 1.78 8.97
N VAL A 125 -21.23 2.49 8.43
CA VAL A 125 -22.51 2.74 9.10
C VAL A 125 -23.35 1.46 9.16
N THR A 126 -23.48 0.73 8.04
CA THR A 126 -24.32 -0.48 7.97
C THR A 126 -23.76 -1.62 8.82
N ASN A 127 -22.43 -1.80 8.85
CA ASN A 127 -21.84 -2.93 9.55
C ASN A 127 -21.53 -2.65 11.03
N ARG A 128 -21.69 -1.40 11.53
CA ARG A 128 -21.35 -0.97 12.90
C ARG A 128 -19.93 -1.35 13.36
N THR A 129 -19.05 -1.75 12.44
CA THR A 129 -17.74 -2.33 12.75
C THR A 129 -16.69 -1.27 13.07
N ASN A 130 -16.96 0.01 12.78
CA ASN A 130 -16.03 1.09 13.08
C ASN A 130 -16.72 2.48 13.14
N LEU A 131 -17.44 2.77 14.23
CA LEU A 131 -18.20 4.01 14.42
C LEU A 131 -17.36 5.29 14.28
N HIS A 132 -16.04 5.21 14.42
CA HIS A 132 -15.12 6.33 14.19
C HIS A 132 -15.29 6.95 12.78
N TYR A 133 -15.54 6.14 11.75
CA TYR A 133 -15.68 6.61 10.37
C TYR A 133 -17.09 7.08 10.02
N SER A 134 -18.11 6.75 10.82
CA SER A 134 -19.47 7.26 10.63
C SER A 134 -19.55 8.79 10.76
N ARG A 135 -18.55 9.41 11.39
CA ARG A 135 -18.43 10.87 11.57
C ARG A 135 -17.64 11.57 10.47
N TRP A 136 -17.05 10.83 9.54
CA TRP A 136 -16.24 11.42 8.48
C TRP A 136 -17.13 11.78 7.29
N SER A 137 -17.05 13.02 6.80
CA SER A 137 -17.68 13.38 5.53
C SER A 137 -16.94 12.73 4.35
N VAL A 138 -17.63 12.61 3.22
CA VAL A 138 -17.02 12.21 1.94
C VAL A 138 -15.79 13.05 1.64
N ASP A 139 -15.87 14.37 1.83
CA ASP A 139 -14.75 15.29 1.59
C ASP A 139 -13.58 15.06 2.54
N SER A 140 -13.86 14.72 3.80
CA SER A 140 -12.81 14.40 4.78
C SER A 140 -12.04 13.14 4.36
N LEU A 141 -12.75 12.13 3.87
CA LEU A 141 -12.14 10.91 3.34
C LEU A 141 -11.37 11.17 2.04
N LYS A 142 -11.91 11.97 1.11
CA LYS A 142 -11.20 12.40 -0.11
C LYS A 142 -9.91 13.15 0.24
N ASN A 143 -9.98 14.09 1.18
CA ASN A 143 -8.81 14.84 1.63
C ASN A 143 -7.77 13.94 2.32
N ALA A 144 -8.20 12.99 3.14
CA ALA A 144 -7.29 12.00 3.72
C ALA A 144 -6.63 11.14 2.65
N PHE A 145 -7.37 10.72 1.62
CA PHE A 145 -6.82 9.98 0.49
C PHE A 145 -5.80 10.82 -0.30
N ARG A 146 -6.12 12.07 -0.65
CA ARG A 146 -5.20 13.00 -1.33
C ARG A 146 -3.89 13.18 -0.56
N LYS A 147 -3.97 13.39 0.75
CA LYS A 147 -2.75 13.49 1.59
C LYS A 147 -1.98 12.17 1.60
N THR A 148 -2.67 11.03 1.69
CA THR A 148 -2.02 9.70 1.66
C THR A 148 -1.28 9.51 0.33
N PHE A 149 -1.96 9.83 -0.78
CA PHE A 149 -1.42 9.75 -2.13
C PHE A 149 -0.16 10.59 -2.28
N ARG A 150 -0.21 11.87 -1.88
CA ARG A 150 0.97 12.75 -1.90
C ARG A 150 2.14 12.20 -1.09
N CYS A 151 1.90 11.73 0.13
CA CYS A 151 2.95 11.12 0.95
C CYS A 151 3.59 9.91 0.25
N ILE A 152 2.78 9.07 -0.40
CA ILE A 152 3.28 7.86 -1.09
C ILE A 152 4.08 8.23 -2.31
N VAL A 153 3.57 9.15 -3.14
CA VAL A 153 4.28 9.61 -4.34
C VAL A 153 5.61 10.23 -3.92
N TYR A 154 5.61 11.13 -2.93
CA TYR A 154 6.83 11.70 -2.36
C TYR A 154 7.85 10.61 -2.01
N SER A 155 7.45 9.62 -1.21
CA SER A 155 8.35 8.54 -0.77
C SER A 155 8.83 7.65 -1.90
N ALA A 156 7.98 7.36 -2.87
CA ALA A 156 8.33 6.49 -3.98
C ALA A 156 9.23 7.22 -4.99
N THR A 157 9.03 8.51 -5.23
CA THR A 157 9.94 9.39 -5.98
C THR A 157 11.30 9.46 -5.29
N GLU A 158 11.31 9.68 -3.96
CA GLU A 158 12.55 9.68 -3.16
C GLU A 158 13.27 8.34 -3.28
N ALA A 159 12.55 7.22 -3.13
CA ALA A 159 13.08 5.86 -3.25
C ALA A 159 13.47 5.46 -4.68
N ALA A 160 13.01 6.17 -5.69
CA ALA A 160 13.45 6.00 -7.07
C ALA A 160 14.74 6.80 -7.38
N GLY A 161 15.16 7.71 -6.48
CA GLY A 161 16.31 8.59 -6.73
C GLY A 161 16.00 9.74 -7.68
N LEU A 162 14.72 10.08 -7.80
CA LEU A 162 14.25 11.21 -8.60
C LEU A 162 14.22 12.48 -7.75
N GLU A 163 14.19 13.63 -8.41
CA GLU A 163 14.05 14.91 -7.73
C GLU A 163 12.69 15.00 -7.03
N THR A 164 12.72 15.26 -5.72
CA THR A 164 11.51 15.40 -4.90
C THR A 164 11.28 16.86 -4.57
N PRO A 165 10.01 17.31 -4.48
CA PRO A 165 9.68 18.61 -3.90
C PRO A 165 10.22 18.74 -2.47
N GLN A 166 10.28 19.97 -1.93
CA GLN A 166 10.71 20.20 -0.55
C GLN A 166 9.76 19.59 0.50
N SER A 167 8.48 19.40 0.17
CA SER A 167 7.50 18.71 1.02
C SER A 167 6.41 18.03 0.19
N TYR A 168 5.79 17.00 0.76
CA TYR A 168 4.75 16.23 0.06
C TYR A 168 3.48 17.07 -0.19
N GLU A 169 3.21 18.08 0.64
CA GLU A 169 2.07 18.98 0.46
C GLU A 169 2.12 19.77 -0.84
N LEU A 170 3.32 19.97 -1.41
CA LEU A 170 3.56 20.70 -2.66
C LEU A 170 3.36 19.84 -3.92
N ILE A 171 3.10 18.54 -3.78
CA ILE A 171 2.88 17.66 -4.92
C ILE A 171 1.52 17.97 -5.57
N ASP A 172 1.57 18.37 -6.84
CA ASP A 172 0.39 18.45 -7.70
C ASP A 172 -0.12 17.03 -8.02
N LEU A 173 -1.43 16.83 -7.89
CA LEU A 173 -2.05 15.50 -7.96
C LEU A 173 -2.13 14.98 -9.39
N ALA A 174 -2.48 15.81 -10.37
CA ALA A 174 -2.64 15.33 -11.75
C ALA A 174 -1.30 14.89 -12.37
N PRO A 175 -0.23 15.70 -12.33
CA PRO A 175 1.10 15.26 -12.78
C PRO A 175 1.61 14.05 -12.00
N ALA A 176 1.32 13.97 -10.69
CA ALA A 176 1.74 12.84 -9.87
C ALA A 176 1.09 11.50 -10.24
N VAL A 177 -0.09 11.50 -10.87
CA VAL A 177 -0.70 10.26 -11.38
C VAL A 177 0.11 9.70 -12.55
N GLU A 178 0.58 10.55 -13.45
CA GLU A 178 1.39 10.12 -14.60
C GLU A 178 2.74 9.52 -14.17
N LEU A 179 3.27 9.94 -13.02
CA LEU A 179 4.53 9.41 -12.47
C LEU A 179 4.40 8.00 -11.88
N LEU A 180 3.20 7.54 -11.55
CA LEU A 180 2.99 6.28 -10.79
C LEU A 180 3.69 5.04 -11.40
N PRO A 181 3.68 4.82 -12.73
CA PRO A 181 4.39 3.70 -13.34
C PRO A 181 5.91 3.77 -13.13
N GLU A 182 6.49 4.98 -13.21
CA GLU A 182 7.94 5.20 -13.09
C GLU A 182 8.43 4.91 -11.67
N ILE A 183 7.63 5.27 -10.66
CA ILE A 183 7.93 5.06 -9.24
C ILE A 183 7.36 3.73 -8.70
N ASN A 184 6.86 2.86 -9.58
CA ASN A 184 6.31 1.54 -9.28
C ASN A 184 5.23 1.56 -8.17
N VAL A 185 4.29 2.49 -8.31
CA VAL A 185 3.10 2.61 -7.45
C VAL A 185 1.88 2.16 -8.25
N SER A 186 1.10 1.25 -7.68
CA SER A 186 -0.20 0.85 -8.21
C SER A 186 -1.31 1.30 -7.26
N VAL A 187 -2.40 1.83 -7.82
CA VAL A 187 -3.59 2.18 -7.06
C VAL A 187 -4.67 1.14 -7.33
N VAL A 188 -5.16 0.51 -6.27
CA VAL A 188 -6.14 -0.57 -6.37
C VAL A 188 -7.37 -0.30 -5.52
N THR A 189 -8.50 -0.87 -5.93
CA THR A 189 -9.77 -0.80 -5.19
C THR A 189 -10.35 -2.19 -4.96
N PRO A 190 -10.89 -2.48 -3.76
CA PRO A 190 -11.66 -3.69 -3.53
C PRO A 190 -12.90 -3.72 -4.45
N ILE A 191 -13.12 -4.85 -5.12
CA ILE A 191 -14.30 -5.13 -5.95
C ILE A 191 -15.12 -6.29 -5.36
N SER A 192 -15.91 -6.98 -6.18
CA SER A 192 -16.70 -8.14 -5.74
C SER A 192 -15.84 -9.20 -5.04
N GLN A 193 -16.40 -9.81 -3.98
CA GLN A 193 -15.73 -10.82 -3.17
C GLN A 193 -14.37 -10.39 -2.59
N ASN A 194 -14.09 -9.08 -2.57
CA ASN A 194 -12.81 -8.46 -2.19
C ASN A 194 -11.62 -8.96 -3.03
N LEU A 195 -11.82 -9.17 -4.33
CA LEU A 195 -10.73 -9.06 -5.31
C LEU A 195 -10.29 -7.59 -5.42
N TYR A 196 -9.12 -7.30 -6.01
CA TYR A 196 -8.55 -5.94 -6.06
C TYR A 196 -8.27 -5.52 -7.50
N GLY A 197 -9.09 -4.61 -8.02
CA GLY A 197 -8.92 -4.07 -9.38
C GLY A 197 -8.01 -2.86 -9.39
N ASP A 198 -7.35 -2.61 -10.53
CA ASP A 198 -6.67 -1.35 -10.79
C ASP A 198 -7.67 -0.20 -10.91
N VAL A 199 -7.27 0.97 -10.44
CA VAL A 199 -7.97 2.22 -10.74
C VAL A 199 -7.29 2.83 -11.97
N ASP A 200 -8.03 3.05 -13.04
CA ASP A 200 -7.50 3.69 -14.25
C ASP A 200 -7.11 5.16 -13.98
N THR A 201 -6.20 5.69 -14.79
CA THR A 201 -5.65 7.04 -14.65
C THR A 201 -6.73 8.12 -14.63
N GLU A 202 -7.71 8.05 -15.54
CA GLU A 202 -8.77 9.07 -15.66
C GLU A 202 -9.65 9.09 -14.40
N SER A 203 -10.09 7.91 -13.95
CA SER A 203 -10.80 7.74 -12.69
C SER A 203 -9.99 8.26 -11.51
N LEU A 204 -8.70 7.93 -11.45
CA LEU A 204 -7.81 8.35 -10.35
C LEU A 204 -7.63 9.87 -10.32
N VAL A 205 -7.40 10.51 -11.47
CA VAL A 205 -7.33 11.98 -11.58
C VAL A 205 -8.65 12.60 -11.15
N SER A 206 -9.79 12.06 -11.59
CA SER A 206 -11.11 12.55 -11.17
C SER A 206 -11.30 12.46 -9.65
N ILE A 207 -10.93 11.34 -9.04
CA ILE A 207 -10.98 11.12 -7.58
C ILE A 207 -10.09 12.12 -6.82
N LEU A 208 -8.87 12.32 -7.31
CA LEU A 208 -7.86 13.14 -6.65
C LEU A 208 -8.10 14.64 -6.85
N CYS A 209 -8.34 15.08 -8.07
CA CYS A 209 -8.46 16.50 -8.42
C CYS A 209 -9.89 17.02 -8.25
N GLY A 210 -10.90 16.15 -8.25
CA GLY A 210 -12.28 16.53 -8.00
C GLY A 210 -12.84 17.48 -9.04
N ASN A 211 -12.62 17.18 -10.33
CA ASN A 211 -13.45 17.79 -11.37
C ASN A 211 -14.90 17.40 -11.05
N SER A 212 -15.71 18.38 -10.70
CA SER A 212 -17.16 18.21 -10.76
C SER A 212 -17.50 17.84 -12.20
N LEU A 213 -18.12 16.67 -12.39
CA LEU A 213 -19.00 16.49 -13.54
C LEU A 213 -20.13 17.52 -13.46
#